data_AF-A0A258BKZ6-F1
#
_entry.id   AF-A0A258BKZ6-F1
#
_cell.length_a   1.000
_cell.length_b   1.000
_cell.length_c   1.000
_cell.angle_alpha   90.00
_cell.angle_beta   90.00
_cell.angle_gamma   90.00
#
_symmetry.space_group_name_H-M   'P 1'
#
loop_
_entity.id
_entity.type
_entity.pdbx_description
1 polymer ?
#
loop_
_entity_poly.entity_id
_entity_poly.type
_entity_poly.pdbx_seq_one_letter_code
_entity_poly.pdbx_strand_id
1 'polypeptide(L)'
;MASLGPSIWAVSDGRAGNAAQVRALTAALGATARWMQIAHIAGEAHRQEPLVLTPRAPWRWLPADRWPSPLRALPKEQRAQLTPPWPTVWIAAGRRSAPMTKYARAASGGKTFTVQILDPYVDPSNFDLLVVPEHDAVTGPNVVRTVGSPAYFSPEALEEAAQSFADLADETRRSAIVILGGDSRVHTFTNAAADRLEGQMRALAAEGWRLRLTASRRTPVPIAARFRKMAGDIGAAFWSGPQDGPNPYLAWLLFSNAAIVTEDSANMLSEAAWH
;
A
#
# COMPACT_ATOMS: atom_id res chain seq x y z
N MET A 1 -10.89 -29.02 9.80
CA MET A 1 -10.29 -29.30 8.48
C MET A 1 -9.15 -28.32 8.31
N ALA A 2 -7.91 -28.79 8.11
CA ALA A 2 -6.80 -27.90 7.77
C ALA A 2 -7.15 -27.16 6.47
N SER A 3 -6.84 -25.85 6.39
CA SER A 3 -7.04 -25.13 5.14
C SER A 3 -6.07 -25.66 4.10
N LEU A 4 -6.54 -25.86 2.86
CA LEU A 4 -5.64 -26.11 1.74
C LEU A 4 -4.79 -24.85 1.51
N GLY A 5 -3.50 -24.94 1.77
CA GLY A 5 -2.53 -23.85 1.64
C GLY A 5 -2.17 -23.13 2.96
N PRO A 6 -1.14 -22.26 2.89
CA PRO A 6 -0.54 -21.65 4.08
C PRO A 6 -1.50 -20.67 4.74
N SER A 7 -1.45 -20.59 6.07
CA SER A 7 -2.14 -19.53 6.80
C SER A 7 -1.31 -18.25 6.72
N ILE A 8 -1.92 -17.16 6.25
CA ILE A 8 -1.25 -15.86 6.09
C ILE A 8 -1.88 -14.84 7.03
N TRP A 9 -1.07 -14.13 7.81
CA TRP A 9 -1.51 -12.92 8.52
C TRP A 9 -0.91 -11.70 7.84
N ALA A 10 -1.79 -10.87 7.27
CA ALA A 10 -1.45 -9.52 6.82
C ALA A 10 -1.56 -8.56 8.00
N VAL A 11 -0.47 -7.87 8.34
CA VAL A 11 -0.37 -7.02 9.53
C VAL A 11 0.00 -5.59 9.17
N SER A 12 -0.72 -4.61 9.71
CA SER A 12 -0.51 -3.19 9.45
C SER A 12 -0.43 -2.39 10.74
N ASP A 13 0.28 -1.26 10.70
CA ASP A 13 0.32 -0.28 11.79
C ASP A 13 -0.78 0.80 11.67
N GLY A 14 -1.75 0.59 10.77
CA GLY A 14 -2.85 1.51 10.48
C GLY A 14 -2.51 2.57 9.43
N ARG A 15 -1.25 2.66 8.99
CA ARG A 15 -0.86 3.58 7.90
C ARG A 15 -1.26 2.98 6.55
N ALA A 16 -1.94 3.78 5.74
CA ALA A 16 -2.48 3.35 4.45
C ALA A 16 -1.41 2.80 3.50
N GLY A 17 -0.26 3.48 3.40
CA GLY A 17 0.84 3.08 2.51
C GLY A 17 1.47 1.76 2.92
N ASN A 18 1.74 1.57 4.21
CA ASN A 18 2.23 0.31 4.76
C ASN A 18 1.23 -0.82 4.49
N ALA A 19 -0.06 -0.56 4.75
CA ALA A 19 -1.11 -1.54 4.50
C ALA A 19 -1.23 -1.92 3.02
N ALA A 20 -1.01 -0.97 2.09
CA ALA A 20 -1.04 -1.23 0.66
C ALA A 20 0.05 -2.20 0.22
N GLN A 21 1.28 -2.04 0.70
CA GLN A 21 2.40 -2.93 0.37
C GLN A 21 2.19 -4.35 0.91
N VAL A 22 1.66 -4.47 2.14
CA VAL A 22 1.28 -5.78 2.71
C VAL A 22 0.19 -6.44 1.87
N ARG A 23 -0.86 -5.70 1.52
CA ARG A 23 -1.94 -6.21 0.66
C ARG A 23 -1.44 -6.64 -0.71
N ALA A 24 -0.54 -5.87 -1.33
CA ALA A 24 0.05 -6.21 -2.62
C ALA A 24 0.74 -7.58 -2.56
N LEU A 25 1.56 -7.83 -1.54
CA LEU A 25 2.23 -9.12 -1.39
C LEU A 25 1.26 -10.26 -1.06
N THR A 26 0.26 -10.02 -0.18
CA THR A 26 -0.76 -11.03 0.13
C THR A 26 -1.61 -11.38 -1.11
N ALA A 27 -2.03 -10.38 -1.89
CA ALA A 27 -2.77 -10.59 -3.14
C ALA A 27 -1.91 -11.30 -4.18
N ALA A 28 -0.63 -10.95 -4.28
CA ALA A 28 0.32 -11.63 -5.14
C ALA A 28 0.45 -13.13 -4.78
N LEU A 29 0.54 -13.47 -3.50
CA LEU A 29 0.58 -14.87 -3.04
C LEU A 29 -0.74 -15.61 -3.28
N GLY A 30 -1.86 -14.92 -3.14
CA GLY A 30 -3.20 -15.48 -3.36
C GLY A 30 -3.57 -15.70 -4.83
N ALA A 31 -2.81 -15.15 -5.78
CA ALA A 31 -3.05 -15.35 -7.20
C ALA A 31 -2.95 -16.84 -7.57
N THR A 32 -3.92 -17.36 -8.33
CA THR A 32 -4.12 -18.80 -8.60
C THR A 32 -2.81 -19.52 -8.99
N ALA A 33 -2.05 -18.98 -9.95
CA ALA A 33 -0.81 -19.58 -10.41
C ALA A 33 0.28 -19.70 -9.32
N ARG A 34 0.34 -18.76 -8.37
CA ARG A 34 1.29 -18.76 -7.26
C ARG A 34 0.76 -19.57 -6.09
N TRP A 35 -0.54 -19.48 -5.80
CA TRP A 35 -1.18 -20.26 -4.75
C TRP A 35 -1.02 -21.76 -4.98
N MET A 36 -1.19 -22.24 -6.21
CA MET A 36 -0.99 -23.66 -6.56
C MET A 36 0.41 -24.18 -6.21
N GLN A 37 1.44 -23.32 -6.25
CA GLN A 37 2.82 -23.71 -5.92
C GLN A 37 3.02 -23.92 -4.41
N ILE A 38 2.21 -23.26 -3.58
CA ILE A 38 2.33 -23.28 -2.12
C ILE A 38 1.16 -23.97 -1.42
N ALA A 39 0.14 -24.42 -2.17
CA ALA A 39 -1.08 -25.03 -1.62
C ALA A 39 -0.84 -26.31 -0.80
N HIS A 40 0.30 -26.98 -1.02
CA HIS A 40 0.71 -28.16 -0.26
C HIS A 40 1.17 -27.85 1.17
N ILE A 41 1.43 -26.57 1.49
CA ILE A 41 1.85 -26.16 2.83
C ILE A 41 0.61 -26.07 3.72
N ALA A 42 0.51 -26.95 4.73
CA ALA A 42 -0.62 -26.97 5.63
C ALA A 42 -0.63 -25.76 6.58
N GLY A 43 -1.68 -24.94 6.49
CA GLY A 43 -1.96 -23.83 7.41
C GLY A 43 -3.12 -24.14 8.34
N GLU A 44 -3.07 -23.58 9.56
CA GLU A 44 -4.11 -23.80 10.59
C GLU A 44 -4.75 -22.50 11.11
N ALA A 45 -4.15 -21.35 10.78
CA ALA A 45 -4.47 -20.07 11.40
C ALA A 45 -4.81 -18.97 10.39
N HIS A 46 -5.41 -19.30 9.24
CA HIS A 46 -5.62 -18.29 8.20
C HIS A 46 -6.58 -17.19 8.70
N ARG A 47 -6.31 -15.92 8.32
CA ARG A 47 -7.18 -14.79 8.62
C ARG A 47 -7.59 -14.11 7.32
N GLN A 48 -8.90 -13.98 7.11
CA GLN A 48 -9.44 -13.22 6.00
C GLN A 48 -9.18 -11.72 6.17
N GLU A 49 -9.37 -11.21 7.40
CA GLU A 49 -9.18 -9.79 7.70
C GLU A 49 -7.73 -9.48 8.13
N PRO A 50 -7.12 -8.42 7.57
CA PRO A 50 -5.82 -7.93 8.03
C PRO A 50 -5.87 -7.49 9.50
N LEU A 51 -4.78 -7.77 10.22
CA LEU A 51 -4.61 -7.36 11.60
C LEU A 51 -4.02 -5.95 11.66
N VAL A 52 -4.80 -5.00 12.19
CA VAL A 52 -4.30 -3.64 12.45
C VAL A 52 -3.83 -3.54 13.89
N LEU A 53 -2.51 -3.33 14.06
CA LEU A 53 -1.86 -3.18 15.35
C LEU A 53 -1.52 -1.71 15.59
N THR A 54 -1.95 -1.16 16.72
CA THR A 54 -1.72 0.24 17.08
C THR A 54 -0.92 0.36 18.38
N PRO A 55 0.40 0.08 18.35
CA PRO A 55 1.24 0.27 19.52
C PRO A 55 1.16 1.69 20.09
N ARG A 56 1.21 1.78 21.42
CA ARG A 56 1.06 3.03 22.18
C ARG A 56 2.39 3.50 22.77
N ALA A 57 2.41 4.76 23.21
CA ALA A 57 3.52 5.26 24.01
C ALA A 57 3.59 4.53 25.38
N PRO A 58 4.76 4.43 26.02
CA PRO A 58 6.07 4.92 25.58
C PRO A 58 6.79 4.01 24.57
N TRP A 59 6.30 2.79 24.29
CA TRP A 59 6.97 1.84 23.39
C TRP A 59 7.30 2.42 22.02
N ARG A 60 6.42 3.23 21.44
CA ARG A 60 6.67 3.92 20.16
C ARG A 60 7.91 4.82 20.14
N TRP A 61 8.44 5.23 21.30
CA TRP A 61 9.64 6.05 21.41
C TRP A 61 10.93 5.21 21.43
N LEU A 62 10.81 3.92 21.71
CA LEU A 62 11.95 2.99 21.71
C LEU A 62 12.28 2.52 20.29
N PRO A 63 13.55 2.13 20.03
CA PRO A 63 13.91 1.31 18.87
C PRO A 63 13.05 0.05 18.79
N ALA A 64 12.69 -0.37 17.57
CA ALA A 64 11.71 -1.43 17.35
C ALA A 64 12.15 -2.82 17.89
N ASP A 65 13.46 -3.06 17.96
CA ASP A 65 14.06 -4.29 18.45
C ASP A 65 14.21 -4.32 19.99
N ARG A 66 13.99 -3.18 20.67
CA ARG A 66 14.21 -3.00 22.12
C ARG A 66 12.92 -2.86 22.93
N TRP A 67 11.82 -3.45 22.47
CA TRP A 67 10.56 -3.44 23.21
C TRP A 67 10.56 -4.56 24.27
N PRO A 68 10.67 -4.26 25.58
CA PRO A 68 10.83 -5.29 26.62
C PRO A 68 9.59 -6.16 26.81
N SER A 69 8.43 -5.73 26.31
CA SER A 69 7.19 -6.50 26.31
C SER A 69 6.31 -6.02 25.15
N PRO A 70 6.55 -6.48 23.91
CA PRO A 70 5.89 -5.94 22.73
C PRO A 70 4.37 -5.96 22.87
N LEU A 71 3.79 -7.07 23.34
CA LEU A 71 2.34 -7.20 23.58
C LEU A 71 1.75 -6.12 24.50
N ARG A 72 2.51 -5.61 25.47
CA ARG A 72 2.02 -4.55 26.39
C ARG A 72 1.87 -3.21 25.67
N ALA A 73 2.57 -2.99 24.57
CA ALA A 73 2.42 -1.81 23.73
C ALA A 73 1.02 -1.72 23.09
N LEU A 74 0.33 -2.86 22.92
CA LEU A 74 -0.97 -2.92 22.26
C LEU A 74 -2.14 -2.69 23.24
N PRO A 75 -3.28 -2.16 22.74
CA PRO A 75 -4.58 -2.28 23.39
C PRO A 75 -4.92 -3.73 23.75
N LYS A 76 -5.79 -3.94 24.74
CA LYS A 76 -6.11 -5.27 25.27
C LYS A 76 -6.75 -6.15 24.20
N GLU A 77 -7.61 -5.56 23.38
CA GLU A 77 -8.38 -6.20 22.32
C GLU A 77 -7.47 -6.69 21.18
N GLN A 78 -6.42 -5.93 20.85
CA GLN A 78 -5.43 -6.34 19.84
C GLN A 78 -4.47 -7.38 20.39
N ARG A 79 -4.09 -7.27 21.67
CA ARG A 79 -3.26 -8.28 22.34
C ARG A 79 -3.95 -9.65 22.36
N ALA A 80 -5.26 -9.67 22.62
CA ALA A 80 -6.05 -10.90 22.65
C ALA A 80 -6.11 -11.63 21.30
N GLN A 81 -5.78 -10.96 20.19
CA GLN A 81 -5.74 -11.56 18.85
C GLN A 81 -4.38 -12.21 18.53
N LEU A 82 -3.33 -11.96 19.32
CA LEU A 82 -1.98 -12.47 19.12
C LEU A 82 -1.75 -13.74 19.95
N THR A 83 -2.51 -14.78 19.66
CA THR A 83 -2.46 -16.09 20.33
C THR A 83 -2.32 -17.22 19.31
N PRO A 84 -1.80 -18.39 19.70
CA PRO A 84 -1.80 -19.58 18.86
C PRO A 84 -3.22 -19.99 18.41
N PRO A 85 -3.37 -20.74 17.28
CA PRO A 85 -2.29 -21.17 16.38
C PRO A 85 -1.69 -19.98 15.60
N TRP A 86 -0.37 -20.04 15.35
CA TRP A 86 0.35 -19.00 14.60
C TRP A 86 0.26 -19.24 13.09
N PRO A 87 0.34 -18.19 12.25
CA PRO A 87 0.29 -18.36 10.80
C PRO A 87 1.54 -19.03 10.27
N THR A 88 1.43 -19.69 9.11
CA THR A 88 2.58 -20.12 8.32
C THR A 88 3.39 -18.91 7.87
N VAL A 89 2.73 -17.83 7.42
CA VAL A 89 3.37 -16.61 6.92
C VAL A 89 2.83 -15.37 7.63
N TRP A 90 3.73 -14.53 8.12
CA TRP A 90 3.40 -13.22 8.68
C TRP A 90 3.98 -12.13 7.79
N ILE A 91 3.15 -11.22 7.30
CA ILE A 91 3.57 -10.13 6.42
C ILE A 91 3.21 -8.81 7.09
N ALA A 92 4.22 -7.97 7.34
CA ALA A 92 4.02 -6.67 7.95
C ALA A 92 4.85 -5.58 7.28
N ALA A 93 4.46 -4.32 7.44
CA ALA A 93 5.20 -3.18 6.89
C ALA A 93 5.42 -2.07 7.92
N GLY A 94 6.59 -1.44 7.84
CA GLY A 94 6.99 -0.27 8.60
C GLY A 94 7.51 -0.53 10.02
N ARG A 95 8.22 0.47 10.55
CA ARG A 95 8.89 0.42 11.87
C ARG A 95 7.98 0.01 13.04
N ARG A 96 6.69 0.37 13.04
CA ARG A 96 5.79 0.11 14.18
C ARG A 96 5.29 -1.33 14.26
N SER A 97 5.34 -2.07 13.16
CA SER A 97 4.93 -3.47 13.12
C SER A 97 6.10 -4.43 13.36
N ALA A 98 7.34 -4.02 13.07
CA ALA A 98 8.56 -4.81 13.28
C ALA A 98 8.70 -5.49 14.67
N PRO A 99 8.38 -4.85 15.82
CA PRO A 99 8.44 -5.53 17.12
C PRO A 99 7.46 -6.71 17.20
N MET A 100 6.32 -6.61 16.53
CA MET A 100 5.29 -7.65 16.51
C MET A 100 5.66 -8.79 15.56
N THR A 101 6.29 -8.46 14.43
CA THR A 101 6.87 -9.46 13.52
C THR A 101 7.92 -10.30 14.26
N LYS A 102 8.86 -9.65 14.96
CA LYS A 102 9.86 -10.34 15.81
C LYS A 102 9.20 -11.19 16.90
N TYR A 103 8.16 -10.65 17.56
CA TYR A 103 7.42 -11.38 18.58
C TYR A 103 6.72 -12.63 18.01
N ALA A 104 6.07 -12.55 16.85
CA ALA A 104 5.37 -13.67 16.22
C ALA A 104 6.34 -14.80 15.83
N ARG A 105 7.52 -14.46 15.31
CA ARG A 105 8.58 -15.44 15.02
C ARG A 105 9.00 -16.21 16.28
N ALA A 106 9.27 -15.49 17.37
CA ALA A 106 9.68 -16.11 18.63
C ALA A 106 8.53 -16.92 19.27
N ALA A 107 7.32 -16.37 19.30
CA ALA A 107 6.17 -17.01 19.92
C ALA A 107 5.66 -18.25 19.16
N SER A 108 5.93 -18.33 17.85
CA SER A 108 5.68 -19.53 17.04
C SER A 108 6.79 -20.58 17.14
N GLY A 109 7.88 -20.30 17.86
CA GLY A 109 9.06 -21.18 17.91
C GLY A 109 9.78 -21.28 16.57
N GLY A 110 9.75 -20.21 15.76
CA GLY A 110 10.36 -20.17 14.43
C GLY A 110 9.54 -20.84 13.32
N LYS A 111 8.31 -21.29 13.61
CA LYS A 111 7.43 -21.93 12.61
C LYS A 111 6.73 -20.95 11.68
N THR A 112 6.58 -19.69 12.09
CA THR A 112 6.05 -18.63 11.24
C THR A 112 7.18 -18.01 10.42
N PHE A 113 7.06 -18.09 9.10
CA PHE A 113 7.94 -17.36 8.18
C PHE A 113 7.56 -15.88 8.17
N THR A 114 8.48 -15.02 8.59
CA THR A 114 8.25 -13.59 8.79
C THR A 114 8.81 -12.73 7.67
N VAL A 115 7.93 -11.96 7.04
CA VAL A 115 8.27 -10.94 6.03
C VAL A 115 8.01 -9.55 6.61
N GLN A 116 9.06 -8.74 6.70
CA GLN A 116 8.98 -7.34 7.09
C GLN A 116 9.26 -6.46 5.88
N ILE A 117 8.39 -5.50 5.59
CA ILE A 117 8.52 -4.54 4.49
C ILE A 117 8.89 -3.16 5.06
N LEU A 118 9.72 -2.41 4.32
CA LEU A 118 10.35 -1.14 4.69
C LEU A 118 11.42 -1.28 5.77
N ASP A 119 12.43 -0.41 5.77
CA ASP A 119 13.48 -0.43 6.78
C ASP A 119 12.90 -0.05 8.17
N PRO A 120 12.87 -0.98 9.15
CA PRO A 120 12.46 -0.69 10.51
C PRO A 120 13.57 -0.04 11.35
N TYR A 121 14.78 0.15 10.79
CA TYR A 121 16.02 0.56 11.45
C TYR A 121 16.46 -0.43 12.53
N VAL A 122 16.37 -1.73 12.25
CA VAL A 122 16.85 -2.82 13.13
C VAL A 122 17.55 -3.90 12.31
N ASP A 123 18.35 -4.74 12.97
CA ASP A 123 19.10 -5.80 12.30
C ASP A 123 18.18 -6.73 11.47
N PRO A 124 18.46 -6.94 10.17
CA PRO A 124 17.65 -7.79 9.29
C PRO A 124 17.48 -9.23 9.80
N SER A 125 18.43 -9.77 10.58
CA SER A 125 18.37 -11.13 11.14
C SER A 125 17.18 -11.36 12.08
N ASN A 126 16.52 -10.30 12.55
CA ASN A 126 15.28 -10.40 13.33
C ASN A 126 14.11 -10.99 12.53
N PHE A 127 14.19 -11.02 11.20
CA PHE A 127 13.15 -11.51 10.28
C PHE A 127 13.66 -12.65 9.41
N ASP A 128 12.77 -13.44 8.83
CA ASP A 128 13.15 -14.44 7.81
C ASP A 128 13.37 -13.78 6.45
N LEU A 129 12.63 -12.70 6.15
CA LEU A 129 12.82 -11.87 4.97
C LEU A 129 12.59 -10.39 5.29
N LEU A 130 13.51 -9.52 4.88
CA LEU A 130 13.36 -8.08 4.94
C LEU A 130 13.29 -7.50 3.52
N VAL A 131 12.17 -6.86 3.17
CA VAL A 131 11.94 -6.23 1.88
C VAL A 131 12.08 -4.72 2.01
N VAL A 132 13.06 -4.13 1.35
CA VAL A 132 13.42 -2.71 1.52
C VAL A 132 13.65 -2.03 0.18
N PRO A 133 13.28 -0.74 0.04
CA PRO A 133 13.70 0.05 -1.11
C PRO A 133 15.23 0.11 -1.24
N GLU A 134 15.73 0.14 -2.49
CA GLU A 134 17.16 0.21 -2.77
C GLU A 134 17.85 1.43 -2.15
N HIS A 135 17.12 2.55 -2.04
CA HIS A 135 17.63 3.82 -1.48
C HIS A 135 17.88 3.78 0.03
N ASP A 136 17.36 2.78 0.76
CA ASP A 136 17.65 2.60 2.19
C ASP A 136 19.04 1.97 2.42
N ALA A 137 19.68 1.46 1.36
CA ALA A 137 21.04 0.88 1.38
C ALA A 137 21.26 -0.27 2.38
N VAL A 138 20.19 -0.90 2.88
CA VAL A 138 20.27 -2.08 3.76
C VAL A 138 20.67 -3.31 2.93
N THR A 139 21.59 -4.11 3.46
CA THR A 139 22.11 -5.33 2.84
C THR A 139 22.10 -6.49 3.83
N GLY A 140 21.95 -7.72 3.34
CA GLY A 140 22.02 -8.93 4.15
C GLY A 140 21.58 -10.17 3.38
N PRO A 141 21.85 -11.37 3.89
CA PRO A 141 21.51 -12.63 3.20
C PRO A 141 20.01 -12.86 3.05
N ASN A 142 19.20 -12.20 3.89
CA ASN A 142 17.74 -12.27 3.91
C ASN A 142 17.07 -10.95 3.48
N VAL A 143 17.81 -10.09 2.77
CA VAL A 143 17.32 -8.78 2.34
C VAL A 143 16.98 -8.80 0.86
N VAL A 144 15.73 -8.49 0.52
CA VAL A 144 15.26 -8.27 -0.85
C VAL A 144 15.16 -6.76 -1.07
N ARG A 145 15.95 -6.25 -2.01
CA ARG A 145 15.94 -4.83 -2.38
C ARG A 145 14.93 -4.61 -3.52
N THR A 146 14.15 -3.54 -3.44
CA THR A 146 13.15 -3.18 -4.44
C THR A 146 13.41 -1.78 -5.00
N VAL A 147 13.15 -1.58 -6.29
CA VAL A 147 13.25 -0.24 -6.91
C VAL A 147 12.12 0.67 -6.39
N GLY A 148 10.90 0.14 -6.36
CA GLY A 148 9.70 0.81 -5.84
C GLY A 148 9.07 0.06 -4.67
N SER A 149 7.95 0.59 -4.18
CA SER A 149 7.11 -0.08 -3.20
C SER A 149 6.41 -1.28 -3.82
N PRO A 150 6.24 -2.41 -3.10
CA PRO A 150 5.47 -3.54 -3.60
C PRO A 150 4.06 -3.11 -4.04
N ALA A 151 3.76 -3.35 -5.31
CA ALA A 151 2.46 -3.12 -5.95
C ALA A 151 2.06 -4.38 -6.73
N TYR A 152 0.78 -4.75 -6.68
CA TYR A 152 0.26 -5.89 -7.41
C TYR A 152 -1.24 -5.69 -7.65
N PHE A 153 -1.64 -5.78 -8.91
CA PHE A 153 -3.03 -5.88 -9.34
C PHE A 153 -3.20 -7.24 -10.01
N SER A 154 -4.20 -8.02 -9.59
CA SER A 154 -4.41 -9.35 -10.17
C SER A 154 -5.00 -9.22 -11.58
N PRO A 155 -4.79 -10.22 -12.46
CA PRO A 155 -5.42 -10.22 -13.78
C PRO A 155 -6.93 -10.02 -13.73
N GLU A 156 -7.59 -10.64 -12.74
CA GLU A 156 -9.03 -10.52 -12.53
C GLU A 156 -9.43 -9.09 -12.14
N ALA A 157 -8.66 -8.44 -11.26
CA ALA A 157 -8.91 -7.05 -10.87
C ALA A 157 -8.69 -6.08 -12.04
N LEU A 158 -7.70 -6.35 -12.90
CA LEU A 158 -7.45 -5.57 -14.12
C LEU A 158 -8.61 -5.72 -15.12
N GLU A 159 -9.09 -6.95 -15.31
CA GLU A 159 -10.23 -7.23 -16.18
C GLU A 159 -11.53 -6.60 -15.67
N GLU A 160 -11.83 -6.74 -14.38
CA GLU A 160 -12.99 -6.11 -13.74
C GLU A 160 -12.95 -4.58 -13.88
N ALA A 161 -11.78 -3.97 -13.66
CA ALA A 161 -11.59 -2.54 -13.84
C ALA A 161 -11.77 -2.11 -15.31
N ALA A 162 -11.25 -2.89 -16.26
CA ALA A 162 -11.41 -2.61 -17.68
C ALA A 162 -12.88 -2.70 -18.12
N GLN A 163 -13.62 -3.71 -17.64
CA GLN A 163 -15.04 -3.89 -17.95
C GLN A 163 -15.91 -2.80 -17.32
N SER A 164 -15.64 -2.42 -16.07
CA SER A 164 -16.42 -1.40 -15.35
C SER A 164 -16.32 -0.01 -15.98
N PHE A 165 -15.31 0.23 -16.81
CA PHE A 165 -15.02 1.52 -17.42
C PHE A 165 -14.70 1.39 -18.92
N ALA A 166 -15.34 0.44 -19.61
CA ALA A 166 -15.10 0.14 -21.02
C ALA A 166 -15.26 1.36 -21.94
N ASP A 167 -16.14 2.30 -21.58
CA ASP A 167 -16.38 3.55 -22.31
C ASP A 167 -15.12 4.44 -22.42
N LEU A 168 -14.10 4.21 -21.57
CA LEU A 168 -12.83 4.94 -21.59
C LEU A 168 -11.82 4.41 -22.64
N ALA A 169 -12.08 3.25 -23.25
CA ALA A 169 -11.13 2.58 -24.15
C ALA A 169 -10.87 3.34 -25.47
N ASP A 170 -11.82 4.15 -25.93
CA ASP A 170 -11.70 4.94 -27.16
C ASP A 170 -10.92 6.27 -26.98
N GLU A 171 -10.51 6.58 -25.74
CA GLU A 171 -9.92 7.87 -25.37
C GLU A 171 -8.37 7.93 -25.43
N THR A 172 -7.73 6.90 -26.02
CA THR A 172 -6.34 6.47 -25.76
C THR A 172 -5.23 7.21 -26.49
N ARG A 173 -5.46 8.39 -27.10
CA ARG A 173 -4.37 9.11 -27.80
C ARG A 173 -3.70 10.22 -26.98
N ARG A 174 -4.40 10.83 -26.03
CA ARG A 174 -3.87 11.89 -25.14
C ARG A 174 -4.60 11.87 -23.80
N SER A 175 -4.53 10.77 -23.08
CA SER A 175 -5.14 10.66 -21.75
C SER A 175 -4.09 10.58 -20.66
N ALA A 176 -4.34 11.27 -19.54
CA ALA A 176 -3.47 11.21 -18.37
C ALA A 176 -4.26 11.06 -17.07
N ILE A 177 -3.79 10.17 -16.20
CA ILE A 177 -4.23 10.11 -14.81
C ILE A 177 -3.38 11.08 -13.99
N VAL A 178 -4.04 11.88 -13.16
CA VAL A 178 -3.39 12.79 -12.22
C VAL A 178 -3.67 12.31 -10.81
N ILE A 179 -2.63 11.89 -10.10
CA ILE A 179 -2.73 11.30 -8.77
C ILE A 179 -2.24 12.34 -7.76
N LEU A 180 -3.20 12.98 -7.08
CA LEU A 180 -2.95 13.96 -6.05
C LEU A 180 -2.77 13.25 -4.70
N GLY A 181 -1.53 13.21 -4.23
CA GLY A 181 -1.21 12.90 -2.85
C GLY A 181 -1.56 14.06 -1.91
N GLY A 182 -0.81 14.23 -0.84
CA GLY A 182 -1.08 15.30 0.10
C GLY A 182 -0.11 15.33 1.27
N ASP A 183 -0.58 15.87 2.38
CA ASP A 183 0.31 16.13 3.50
C ASP A 183 0.89 14.84 4.07
N SER A 184 2.16 14.91 4.45
CA SER A 184 2.89 13.87 5.14
C SER A 184 3.73 14.50 6.25
N ARG A 185 4.46 13.68 7.02
CA ARG A 185 5.38 14.21 8.03
C ARG A 185 6.49 15.08 7.42
N VAL A 186 6.83 14.85 6.15
CA VAL A 186 7.97 15.47 5.46
C VAL A 186 7.56 16.27 4.23
N HIS A 187 6.25 16.35 3.93
CA HIS A 187 5.73 17.03 2.76
C HIS A 187 4.46 17.79 3.12
N THR A 188 4.33 19.01 2.62
CA THR A 188 3.11 19.82 2.74
C THR A 188 2.66 20.21 1.35
N PHE A 189 1.42 19.90 1.01
CA PHE A 189 0.83 20.32 -0.26
C PHE A 189 0.46 21.80 -0.15
N THR A 190 1.38 22.66 -0.56
CA THR A 190 1.21 24.11 -0.47
C THR A 190 0.26 24.66 -1.53
N ASN A 191 -0.38 25.81 -1.26
CA ASN A 191 -1.18 26.54 -2.24
C ASN A 191 -0.36 26.90 -3.49
N ALA A 192 0.90 27.31 -3.33
CA ALA A 192 1.78 27.61 -4.46
C ALA A 192 2.06 26.39 -5.34
N ALA A 193 2.19 25.19 -4.75
CA ALA A 193 2.28 23.95 -5.51
C ALA A 193 0.96 23.64 -6.24
N ALA A 194 -0.18 23.86 -5.58
CA ALA A 194 -1.49 23.71 -6.20
C ALA A 194 -1.70 24.69 -7.36
N ASP A 195 -1.27 25.96 -7.24
CA ASP A 195 -1.32 26.96 -8.30
C ASP A 195 -0.54 26.51 -9.55
N ARG A 196 0.71 26.08 -9.34
CA ARG A 196 1.56 25.59 -10.43
C ARG A 196 0.96 24.37 -11.11
N LEU A 197 0.52 23.39 -10.32
CA LEU A 197 -0.04 22.15 -10.85
C LEU A 197 -1.36 22.41 -11.58
N GLU A 198 -2.23 23.29 -11.07
CA GLU A 198 -3.47 23.68 -11.76
C GLU A 198 -3.18 24.34 -13.11
N GLY A 199 -2.21 25.27 -13.16
CA GLY A 199 -1.79 25.91 -14.41
C GLY A 199 -1.30 24.90 -15.45
N GLN A 200 -0.48 23.92 -15.03
CA GLN A 200 0.01 22.85 -15.90
C GLN A 200 -1.13 21.95 -16.40
N MET A 201 -2.10 21.61 -15.55
CA MET A 201 -3.25 20.78 -15.95
C MET A 201 -4.15 21.50 -16.96
N ARG A 202 -4.40 22.80 -16.75
CA ARG A 202 -5.16 23.63 -17.70
C ARG A 202 -4.44 23.75 -19.05
N ALA A 203 -3.12 23.90 -19.05
CA ALA A 203 -2.34 23.93 -20.28
C ALA A 203 -2.42 22.60 -21.04
N LEU A 204 -2.25 21.47 -20.37
CA LEU A 204 -2.42 20.14 -20.98
C LEU A 204 -3.83 19.95 -21.55
N ALA A 205 -4.86 20.34 -20.80
CA ALA A 205 -6.24 20.26 -21.28
C ALA A 205 -6.47 21.11 -22.55
N ALA A 206 -5.88 22.32 -22.61
CA ALA A 206 -5.93 23.18 -23.80
C ALA A 206 -5.19 22.57 -25.02
N GLU A 207 -4.18 21.73 -24.79
CA GLU A 207 -3.50 20.93 -25.82
C GLU A 207 -4.29 19.67 -26.24
N GLY A 208 -5.49 19.47 -25.69
CA GLY A 208 -6.38 18.35 -25.99
C GLY A 208 -6.11 17.09 -25.17
N TRP A 209 -5.40 17.20 -24.03
CA TRP A 209 -5.29 16.09 -23.10
C TRP A 209 -6.57 15.89 -22.30
N ARG A 210 -7.03 14.63 -22.21
CA ARG A 210 -8.10 14.21 -21.32
C ARG A 210 -7.50 13.85 -19.96
N LEU A 211 -7.86 14.61 -18.94
CA LEU A 211 -7.33 14.42 -17.60
C LEU A 211 -8.33 13.66 -16.71
N ARG A 212 -7.79 12.77 -15.87
CA ARG A 212 -8.56 12.01 -14.87
C ARG A 212 -7.89 12.17 -13.52
N LEU A 213 -8.50 12.97 -12.63
CA LEU A 213 -7.88 13.42 -11.40
C LEU A 213 -8.39 12.60 -10.21
N THR A 214 -7.48 11.97 -9.48
CA THR A 214 -7.80 11.30 -8.21
C THR A 214 -7.11 12.00 -7.04
N ALA A 215 -7.82 12.20 -5.94
CA ALA A 215 -7.26 12.75 -4.71
C ALA A 215 -7.20 11.71 -3.59
N SER A 216 -6.06 11.66 -2.91
CA SER A 216 -5.86 10.80 -1.75
C SER A 216 -6.59 11.36 -0.52
N ARG A 217 -6.81 10.50 0.49
CA ARG A 217 -7.32 10.93 1.81
C ARG A 217 -6.42 11.94 2.54
N ARG A 218 -5.16 12.11 2.11
CA ARG A 218 -4.19 13.06 2.68
C ARG A 218 -4.22 14.41 1.97
N THR A 219 -4.89 14.52 0.83
CA THR A 219 -5.02 15.79 0.11
C THR A 219 -5.82 16.77 0.96
N PRO A 220 -5.30 17.98 1.26
CA PRO A 220 -6.03 18.96 2.04
C PRO A 220 -7.40 19.28 1.41
N VAL A 221 -8.45 19.37 2.22
CA VAL A 221 -9.82 19.60 1.76
C VAL A 221 -9.94 20.82 0.82
N PRO A 222 -9.32 21.99 1.12
CA PRO A 222 -9.37 23.14 0.21
C PRO A 222 -8.73 22.86 -1.15
N ILE A 223 -7.65 22.07 -1.19
CA ILE A 223 -6.95 21.69 -2.42
C ILE A 223 -7.79 20.70 -3.21
N ALA A 224 -8.36 19.67 -2.57
CA ALA A 224 -9.25 18.73 -3.25
C ALA A 224 -10.48 19.44 -3.86
N ALA A 225 -11.08 20.39 -3.14
CA ALA A 225 -12.20 21.20 -3.65
C ALA A 225 -11.79 22.05 -4.86
N ARG A 226 -10.61 22.67 -4.80
CA ARG A 226 -10.03 23.43 -5.90
C ARG A 226 -9.83 22.60 -7.16
N PHE A 227 -9.19 21.43 -7.04
CA PHE A 227 -8.98 20.54 -8.18
C PHE A 227 -10.28 19.93 -8.72
N ARG A 228 -11.27 19.65 -7.86
CA ARG A 228 -12.61 19.26 -8.31
C ARG A 228 -13.26 20.35 -9.16
N LYS A 229 -13.21 21.61 -8.71
CA LYS A 229 -13.74 22.74 -9.49
C LYS A 229 -13.03 22.87 -10.83
N MET A 230 -11.69 22.86 -10.82
CA MET A 230 -10.90 22.96 -12.04
C MET A 230 -11.23 21.83 -13.01
N ALA A 231 -11.37 20.59 -12.53
CA ALA A 231 -11.75 19.46 -13.35
C ALA A 231 -13.09 19.70 -14.06
N GLY A 232 -14.09 20.22 -13.35
CA GLY A 232 -15.36 20.64 -13.96
C GLY A 232 -15.19 21.75 -15.01
N ASP A 233 -14.34 22.75 -14.76
CA ASP A 233 -14.08 23.85 -15.71
C ASP A 233 -13.45 23.36 -17.03
N ILE A 234 -12.61 22.31 -16.98
CA ILE A 234 -11.89 21.77 -18.15
C ILE A 234 -12.51 20.49 -18.74
N GLY A 235 -13.64 20.02 -18.19
CA GLY A 235 -14.28 18.77 -18.61
C GLY A 235 -13.52 17.49 -18.25
N ALA A 236 -12.68 17.54 -17.22
CA ALA A 236 -11.95 16.39 -16.70
C ALA A 236 -12.76 15.60 -15.65
N ALA A 237 -12.46 14.31 -15.51
CA ALA A 237 -13.05 13.49 -14.45
C ALA A 237 -12.33 13.74 -13.12
N PHE A 238 -13.07 13.69 -12.00
CA PHE A 238 -12.51 13.85 -10.66
C PHE A 238 -13.10 12.83 -9.68
N TRP A 239 -12.24 12.16 -8.91
CA TRP A 239 -12.63 11.23 -7.87
C TRP A 239 -11.79 11.48 -6.60
N SER A 240 -12.42 11.47 -5.43
CA SER A 240 -11.73 11.68 -4.14
C SER A 240 -12.27 10.80 -3.02
N GLY A 241 -13.31 10.02 -3.30
CA GLY A 241 -13.88 9.11 -2.33
C GLY A 241 -15.18 8.48 -2.81
N PRO A 242 -15.77 7.58 -2.00
CA PRO A 242 -16.96 6.82 -2.36
C PRO A 242 -18.19 7.66 -2.74
N GLN A 243 -18.26 8.91 -2.30
CA GLN A 243 -19.32 9.84 -2.69
C GLN A 243 -19.28 10.20 -4.19
N ASP A 244 -18.14 10.03 -4.84
CA ASP A 244 -17.95 10.25 -6.28
C ASP A 244 -18.22 8.96 -7.11
N GLY A 245 -18.71 7.89 -6.46
CA GLY A 245 -18.99 6.59 -7.07
C GLY A 245 -17.92 5.52 -6.84
N PRO A 246 -17.99 4.39 -7.58
CA PRO A 246 -17.00 3.32 -7.52
C PRO A 246 -15.58 3.85 -7.76
N ASN A 247 -14.57 3.26 -7.11
CA ASN A 247 -13.19 3.73 -7.23
C ASN A 247 -12.64 3.45 -8.64
N PRO A 248 -12.39 4.48 -9.48
CA PRO A 248 -11.99 4.31 -10.86
C PRO A 248 -10.47 4.17 -11.03
N TYR A 249 -9.71 4.18 -9.92
CA TYR A 249 -8.25 4.32 -9.95
C TYR A 249 -7.54 3.33 -10.87
N LEU A 250 -7.88 2.03 -10.76
CA LEU A 250 -7.24 1.01 -11.57
C LEU A 250 -7.60 1.14 -13.05
N ALA A 251 -8.86 1.46 -13.36
CA ALA A 251 -9.29 1.71 -14.72
C ALA A 251 -8.62 2.96 -15.31
N TRP A 252 -8.47 4.02 -14.51
CA TRP A 252 -7.78 5.22 -14.96
C TRP A 252 -6.30 4.99 -15.19
N LEU A 253 -5.64 4.12 -14.42
CA LEU A 253 -4.29 3.65 -14.75
C LEU A 253 -4.29 2.93 -16.10
N LEU A 254 -5.21 1.97 -16.30
CA LEU A 254 -5.37 1.17 -17.54
C LEU A 254 -5.61 2.00 -18.80
N PHE A 255 -6.46 3.00 -18.72
CA PHE A 255 -6.89 3.78 -19.88
C PHE A 255 -6.15 5.12 -20.04
N SER A 256 -5.06 5.34 -19.30
CA SER A 256 -4.22 6.55 -19.42
C SER A 256 -2.89 6.24 -20.08
N ASN A 257 -2.47 7.09 -21.02
CA ASN A 257 -1.16 6.98 -21.67
C ASN A 257 -0.03 7.59 -20.82
N ALA A 258 -0.38 8.43 -19.84
CA ALA A 258 0.57 9.08 -18.95
C ALA A 258 0.01 9.13 -17.51
N ALA A 259 0.92 9.16 -16.54
CA ALA A 259 0.59 9.40 -15.14
C ALA A 259 1.35 10.62 -14.63
N ILE A 260 0.63 11.52 -13.97
CA ILE A 260 1.17 12.70 -13.29
C ILE A 260 0.92 12.49 -11.80
N VAL A 261 1.98 12.24 -11.04
CA VAL A 261 1.89 11.86 -9.63
C VAL A 261 2.62 12.88 -8.79
N THR A 262 2.00 13.34 -7.70
CA THR A 262 2.70 14.20 -6.74
C THR A 262 3.82 13.42 -6.03
N GLU A 263 4.94 14.08 -5.78
CA GLU A 263 6.17 13.47 -5.26
C GLU A 263 6.08 12.90 -3.83
N ASP A 264 4.97 13.14 -3.13
CA ASP A 264 4.82 12.82 -1.70
C ASP A 264 4.54 11.34 -1.42
N SER A 265 4.41 10.49 -2.45
CA SER A 265 4.02 9.09 -2.32
C SER A 265 4.79 8.16 -3.25
N ALA A 266 5.83 7.51 -2.71
CA ALA A 266 6.55 6.44 -3.40
C ALA A 266 5.63 5.28 -3.83
N ASN A 267 4.59 4.97 -3.04
CA ASN A 267 3.61 3.93 -3.40
C ASN A 267 2.88 4.27 -4.70
N MET A 268 2.37 5.50 -4.83
CA MET A 268 1.60 5.91 -6.02
C MET A 268 2.48 5.96 -7.26
N LEU A 269 3.72 6.43 -7.12
CA LEU A 269 4.71 6.37 -8.19
C LEU A 269 5.00 4.92 -8.60
N SER A 270 5.11 4.01 -7.63
CA SER A 270 5.38 2.58 -7.91
C SER A 270 4.20 1.90 -8.59
N GLU A 271 2.97 2.20 -8.18
CA GLU A 271 1.75 1.69 -8.82
C GLU A 271 1.63 2.21 -10.27
N ALA A 272 1.89 3.50 -10.49
CA ALA A 272 1.85 4.11 -11.82
C ALA A 272 2.96 3.62 -12.76
N ALA A 273 4.14 3.29 -12.24
CA ALA A 273 5.26 2.76 -13.04
C ALA A 273 5.20 1.24 -13.25
N TRP A 274 4.48 0.51 -12.38
CA TRP A 274 4.23 -0.91 -12.54
C TRP A 274 3.25 -1.18 -13.69
N HIS A 275 2.31 -0.26 -13.87
CA HIS A 275 1.29 -0.28 -14.90
C HIS A 275 1.83 0.19 -16.26
#